data_AF-A0A136KRT9-F1
#
_entry.id   AF-A0A136KRT9-F1
#
_cell.length_a   1.000
_cell.length_b   1.000
_cell.length_c   1.000
_cell.angle_alpha   90.00
_cell.angle_beta   90.00
_cell.angle_gamma   90.00
#
_symmetry.space_group_name_H-M   'P 1'
#
loop_
_entity.id
_entity.type
_entity.pdbx_description
1 polymer ?
#
loop_
_entity_poly.entity_id
_entity_poly.type
_entity_poly.pdbx_seq_one_letter_code
_entity_poly.pdbx_strand_id
1 'polypeptide(L)'
;MEPEQTISPGDIEERKLNAIYNDLPQETRDAIGNFEFKRVGDAGFIVQRTNFPVAQGKDWILVDYDDTTAATTDAKVPRKEQYTEYLQGLDPRISTDTCALLIKITDEFSRWQEHEGAGTQYHPNAHVDALDWAAQQLRNYIDAGIPQEVALSHISQTLRRIQNGTVEKDDPFYFNPDKKQLINNGIRPRNLALEQIFNTTIADPRIYDEIIEAMHKLGTHPNDDPTNLGILTYGEPNYQFRKILRLLQQHPNLPVSQILLTQIPKGEFIKRVIDMEAGESGQLFGPDPHTVILVDDDPKQLDNMVRMAKDLEAGGKTGARIQTLRSVRTHTKRGAATGDPTIRHTAINFDSPATEREALASVLTTLLSHST
;
A
#
# COMPACT_ATOMS: atom_id res chain seq x y z
N MET A 1 34.76 26.15 -7.41
CA MET A 1 33.75 25.47 -6.58
C MET A 1 32.65 25.07 -7.53
N GLU A 2 32.56 23.79 -7.85
CA GLU A 2 31.38 23.28 -8.55
C GLU A 2 30.21 23.32 -7.56
N PRO A 3 29.02 23.78 -8.00
CA PRO A 3 27.84 23.78 -7.14
C PRO A 3 27.51 22.33 -6.75
N GLU A 4 27.35 22.07 -5.44
CA GLU A 4 26.82 20.80 -4.96
C GLU A 4 25.49 20.51 -5.68
N GLN A 5 25.44 19.43 -6.47
CA GLN A 5 24.19 18.97 -7.05
C GLN A 5 23.26 18.55 -5.90
N THR A 6 22.24 19.36 -5.65
CA THR A 6 21.14 19.01 -4.76
C THR A 6 20.37 17.85 -5.36
N ILE A 7 20.57 16.65 -4.79
CA ILE A 7 19.79 15.45 -5.12
C ILE A 7 18.32 15.75 -4.82
N SER A 8 17.42 15.54 -5.80
CA SER A 8 16.01 15.82 -5.58
C SER A 8 15.40 14.75 -4.65
N PRO A 9 14.39 15.08 -3.81
CA PRO A 9 13.76 14.09 -2.92
C PRO A 9 13.27 12.82 -3.63
N GLY A 10 12.79 12.91 -4.87
CA GLY A 10 12.36 11.71 -5.58
C GLY A 10 13.50 10.88 -6.17
N ASP A 11 14.69 11.45 -6.41
CA ASP A 11 15.87 10.63 -6.76
C ASP A 11 16.30 9.78 -5.56
N ILE A 12 16.08 10.29 -4.34
CA ILE A 12 16.30 9.53 -3.10
C ILE A 12 15.30 8.37 -3.01
N GLU A 13 14.02 8.62 -3.28
CA GLU A 13 12.99 7.57 -3.25
C GLU A 13 13.20 6.51 -4.33
N GLU A 14 13.52 6.90 -5.56
CA GLU A 14 13.84 5.94 -6.62
C GLU A 14 15.06 5.08 -6.26
N ARG A 15 16.10 5.68 -5.67
CA ARG A 15 17.26 4.93 -5.16
C ARG A 15 16.87 3.94 -4.06
N LYS A 16 15.94 4.30 -3.17
CA LYS A 16 15.43 3.38 -2.14
C LYS A 16 14.65 2.22 -2.77
N LEU A 17 13.78 2.48 -3.74
CA LEU A 17 13.05 1.42 -4.46
C LEU A 17 14.01 0.46 -5.18
N ASN A 18 15.03 1.00 -5.85
CA ASN A 18 16.08 0.20 -6.46
C ASN A 18 16.88 -0.60 -5.42
N ALA A 19 17.23 -0.01 -4.27
CA ALA A 19 17.92 -0.70 -3.19
C ALA A 19 17.08 -1.88 -2.66
N ILE A 20 15.78 -1.67 -2.44
CA ILE A 20 14.84 -2.71 -2.01
C ILE A 20 14.82 -3.89 -2.98
N TYR A 21 14.77 -3.63 -4.29
CA TYR A 21 14.82 -4.68 -5.30
C TYR A 21 16.19 -5.38 -5.31
N ASN A 22 17.29 -4.62 -5.25
CA ASN A 22 18.65 -5.17 -5.30
C ASN A 22 19.05 -5.95 -4.04
N ASP A 23 18.39 -5.72 -2.91
CA ASP A 23 18.55 -6.51 -1.68
C ASP A 23 17.95 -7.92 -1.80
N LEU A 24 17.19 -8.21 -2.86
CA LEU A 24 16.65 -9.55 -3.09
C LEU A 24 17.73 -10.54 -3.55
N PRO A 25 17.64 -11.82 -3.12
CA PRO A 25 18.51 -12.88 -3.64
C PRO A 25 18.49 -12.92 -5.18
N GLN A 26 19.64 -13.20 -5.80
CA GLN A 26 19.74 -13.23 -7.27
C GLN A 26 18.71 -14.18 -7.91
N GLU A 27 18.54 -15.38 -7.35
CA GLU A 27 17.54 -16.36 -7.82
C GLU A 27 16.11 -15.80 -7.82
N THR A 28 15.79 -14.95 -6.83
CA THR A 28 14.49 -14.29 -6.74
C THR A 28 14.36 -13.24 -7.83
N ARG A 29 15.39 -12.41 -8.04
CA ARG A 29 15.42 -11.41 -9.11
C ARG A 29 15.32 -12.05 -10.49
N ASP A 30 15.99 -13.17 -10.70
CA ASP A 30 15.92 -13.92 -11.95
C ASP A 30 14.49 -14.47 -12.19
N ALA A 31 13.81 -14.93 -11.14
CA ALA A 31 12.45 -15.43 -11.22
C ALA A 31 11.40 -14.32 -11.44
N ILE A 32 11.53 -13.19 -10.74
CA ILE A 32 10.55 -12.09 -10.85
C ILE A 32 10.90 -11.11 -11.98
N GLY A 33 12.10 -11.14 -12.56
CA GLY A 33 12.52 -10.23 -13.61
C GLY A 33 12.86 -8.81 -13.11
N ASN A 34 13.29 -7.95 -14.04
CA ASN A 34 13.73 -6.59 -13.73
C ASN A 34 12.60 -5.57 -13.79
N PHE A 35 12.83 -4.44 -13.12
CA PHE A 35 11.91 -3.32 -13.07
C PHE A 35 12.52 -2.04 -13.65
N GLU A 36 11.69 -1.27 -14.33
CA GLU A 36 11.97 0.10 -14.75
C GLU A 36 11.10 1.05 -13.94
N PHE A 37 11.71 2.06 -13.32
CA PHE A 37 11.01 3.04 -12.48
C PHE A 37 10.83 4.34 -13.25
N LYS A 38 9.58 4.81 -13.34
CA LYS A 38 9.22 6.10 -13.93
C LYS A 38 8.50 6.94 -12.87
N ARG A 39 9.10 8.07 -12.51
CA ARG A 39 8.57 8.99 -11.50
C ARG A 39 7.41 9.81 -12.06
N VAL A 40 6.34 9.97 -11.26
CA VAL A 40 5.17 10.80 -11.58
C VAL A 40 5.16 12.04 -10.67
N GLY A 41 6.06 12.98 -10.94
CA GLY A 41 6.23 14.17 -10.10
C GLY A 41 6.51 13.83 -8.63
N ASP A 42 5.78 14.43 -7.70
CA ASP A 42 5.76 14.09 -6.27
C ASP A 42 4.65 13.10 -5.88
N ALA A 43 3.85 12.65 -6.85
CA ALA A 43 2.67 11.82 -6.59
C ALA A 43 3.00 10.34 -6.38
N GLY A 44 4.12 9.86 -6.94
CA GLY A 44 4.51 8.46 -6.84
C GLY A 44 5.30 7.96 -8.05
N PHE A 45 5.15 6.66 -8.35
CA PHE A 45 5.93 5.95 -9.37
C PHE A 45 5.07 4.98 -10.18
N ILE A 46 5.41 4.86 -11.46
CA ILE A 46 5.05 3.71 -12.30
C ILE A 46 6.27 2.79 -12.32
N VAL A 47 6.07 1.52 -12.01
CA VAL A 47 7.11 0.50 -11.99
C VAL A 47 6.75 -0.55 -13.02
N GLN A 48 7.46 -0.56 -14.13
CA GLN A 48 7.20 -1.47 -15.25
C GLN A 48 8.06 -2.72 -15.13
N ARG A 49 7.43 -3.88 -15.32
CA ARG A 49 8.10 -5.17 -15.24
C ARG A 49 8.58 -5.59 -16.63
N THR A 50 9.89 -5.76 -16.79
CA THR A 50 10.53 -5.94 -18.11
C THR A 50 10.20 -7.26 -18.80
N ASN A 51 9.93 -8.32 -18.05
CA ASN A 51 9.56 -9.64 -18.57
C ASN A 51 8.04 -9.80 -18.84
N PHE A 52 7.22 -8.81 -18.47
CA PHE A 52 5.80 -8.75 -18.79
C PHE A 52 5.48 -7.40 -19.43
N PRO A 53 5.95 -7.17 -20.68
CA PRO A 53 5.77 -5.89 -21.34
C PRO A 53 4.29 -5.55 -21.51
N VAL A 54 3.99 -4.26 -21.52
CA VAL A 54 2.64 -3.76 -21.79
C VAL A 54 2.29 -4.01 -23.26
N ALA A 55 1.11 -4.59 -23.50
CA ALA A 55 0.53 -4.71 -24.81
C ALA A 55 -0.27 -3.44 -25.17
N GLN A 56 0.16 -2.73 -26.21
CA GLN A 56 -0.47 -1.48 -26.63
C GLN A 56 -1.91 -1.68 -27.09
N GLY A 57 -2.79 -0.74 -26.72
CA GLY A 57 -4.19 -0.71 -27.17
C GLY A 57 -5.02 -1.88 -26.64
N LYS A 58 -4.50 -2.61 -25.65
CA LYS A 58 -5.21 -3.70 -24.99
C LYS A 58 -5.87 -3.22 -23.72
N ASP A 59 -6.91 -3.96 -23.33
CA ASP A 59 -7.62 -3.74 -22.09
C ASP A 59 -6.70 -3.90 -20.89
N TRP A 60 -7.09 -3.29 -19.78
CA TRP A 60 -6.36 -3.26 -18.52
C TRP A 60 -7.24 -3.70 -17.36
N ILE A 61 -6.62 -4.39 -16.41
CA ILE A 61 -7.18 -4.63 -15.08
C ILE A 61 -6.16 -4.14 -14.06
N LEU A 62 -6.52 -3.11 -13.30
CA LEU A 62 -5.74 -2.63 -12.16
C LEU A 62 -6.39 -3.13 -10.87
N VAL A 63 -5.63 -3.86 -10.07
CA VAL A 63 -6.10 -4.43 -8.82
C VAL A 63 -5.41 -3.73 -7.66
N ASP A 64 -6.17 -3.33 -6.64
CA ASP A 64 -5.60 -2.89 -5.39
C ASP A 64 -4.86 -4.03 -4.67
N TYR A 65 -3.78 -3.70 -3.95
CA TYR A 65 -3.02 -4.73 -3.24
C TYR A 65 -3.68 -5.15 -1.91
N ASP A 66 -4.26 -4.21 -1.15
CA ASP A 66 -4.65 -4.42 0.25
C ASP A 66 -5.82 -5.42 0.36
N ASP A 67 -6.94 -5.10 1.01
CA ASP A 67 -8.00 -6.09 1.27
C ASP A 67 -8.69 -6.63 -0.01
N THR A 68 -8.29 -6.14 -1.18
CA THR A 68 -8.57 -6.74 -2.48
C THR A 68 -7.72 -7.99 -2.76
N THR A 69 -6.39 -7.89 -2.80
CA THR A 69 -5.48 -9.00 -3.16
C THR A 69 -4.91 -9.73 -1.94
N ALA A 70 -4.73 -9.03 -0.82
CA ALA A 70 -4.10 -9.54 0.39
C ALA A 70 -4.93 -9.27 1.66
N ALA A 71 -4.93 -10.21 2.61
CA ALA A 71 -5.73 -10.13 3.84
C ALA A 71 -5.11 -9.18 4.89
N THR A 72 -4.86 -7.92 4.54
CA THR A 72 -4.14 -6.95 5.38
C THR A 72 -4.88 -6.59 6.66
N THR A 73 -6.21 -6.55 6.62
CA THR A 73 -7.06 -6.34 7.79
C THR A 73 -7.07 -7.56 8.70
N ASP A 74 -7.13 -8.77 8.15
CA ASP A 74 -7.08 -10.00 8.95
C ASP A 74 -5.74 -10.13 9.67
N ALA A 75 -4.65 -9.76 8.99
CA ALA A 75 -3.30 -9.81 9.54
C ALA A 75 -3.08 -8.85 10.74
N LYS A 76 -4.04 -7.96 11.06
CA LYS A 76 -3.99 -7.13 12.28
C LYS A 76 -4.19 -7.95 13.56
N VAL A 77 -4.94 -9.05 13.49
CA VAL A 77 -5.20 -9.92 14.65
C VAL A 77 -3.92 -10.63 15.11
N PRO A 78 -3.26 -11.47 14.28
CA PRO A 78 -2.03 -12.15 14.69
C PRO A 78 -0.90 -11.18 15.03
N ARG A 79 -0.88 -9.99 14.41
CA ARG A 79 0.06 -8.93 14.76
C ARG A 79 -0.14 -8.40 16.18
N LYS A 80 -1.39 -8.15 16.56
CA LYS A 80 -1.72 -7.67 17.91
C LYS A 80 -1.34 -8.73 18.95
N GLU A 81 -1.58 -10.01 18.65
CA GLU A 81 -1.18 -11.13 19.49
C GLU A 81 0.34 -11.17 19.65
N GLN A 82 1.10 -11.17 18.56
CA GLN A 82 2.57 -11.19 18.60
C GLN A 82 3.17 -9.96 19.31
N TYR A 83 2.62 -8.76 19.11
CA TYR A 83 3.05 -7.58 19.88
C TYR A 83 2.73 -7.70 21.36
N THR A 84 1.59 -8.29 21.72
CA THR A 84 1.22 -8.53 23.12
C THR A 84 2.20 -9.51 23.76
N GLU A 85 2.52 -10.62 23.09
CA GLU A 85 3.51 -11.59 23.53
C GLU A 85 4.89 -10.96 23.70
N TYR A 86 5.32 -10.13 22.74
CA TYR A 86 6.57 -9.39 22.84
C TYR A 86 6.61 -8.47 24.07
N LEU A 87 5.58 -7.65 24.29
CA LEU A 87 5.50 -6.72 25.42
C LEU A 87 5.49 -7.44 26.76
N GLN A 88 4.71 -8.51 26.88
CA GLN A 88 4.65 -9.34 28.09
C GLN A 88 5.94 -10.13 28.32
N GLY A 89 6.65 -10.49 27.25
CA GLY A 89 7.98 -11.06 27.32
C GLY A 89 9.05 -10.09 27.83
N LEU A 90 8.88 -8.79 27.60
CA LEU A 90 9.75 -7.76 28.20
C LEU A 90 9.48 -7.57 29.69
N ASP A 91 8.21 -7.58 30.09
CA ASP A 91 7.79 -7.46 31.49
C ASP A 91 6.41 -8.11 31.70
N PRO A 92 6.32 -9.21 32.48
CA PRO A 92 5.06 -9.93 32.69
C PRO A 92 4.02 -9.15 33.50
N ARG A 93 4.39 -8.00 34.08
CA ARG A 93 3.45 -7.11 34.79
C ARG A 93 2.59 -6.31 33.82
N ILE A 94 2.98 -6.20 32.54
CA ILE A 94 2.22 -5.45 31.54
C ILE A 94 0.94 -6.22 31.20
N SER A 95 -0.22 -5.63 31.50
CA SER A 95 -1.50 -6.28 31.23
C SER A 95 -1.82 -6.35 29.73
N THR A 96 -2.70 -7.26 29.33
CA THR A 96 -3.18 -7.35 27.94
C THR A 96 -3.86 -6.06 27.47
N ASP A 97 -4.60 -5.38 28.35
CA ASP A 97 -5.25 -4.11 28.03
C ASP A 97 -4.22 -2.98 27.85
N THR A 98 -3.18 -2.98 28.68
CA THR A 98 -2.04 -2.07 28.54
C THR A 98 -1.33 -2.30 27.21
N CYS A 99 -1.08 -3.56 26.83
CA CYS A 99 -0.50 -3.90 25.53
C CYS A 99 -1.36 -3.38 24.38
N ALA A 100 -2.67 -3.66 24.41
CA ALA A 100 -3.60 -3.23 23.37
C ALA A 100 -3.64 -1.70 23.23
N LEU A 101 -3.60 -0.97 24.34
CA LEU A 101 -3.59 0.49 24.32
C LEU A 101 -2.25 1.06 23.84
N LEU A 102 -1.12 0.48 24.25
CA LEU A 102 0.21 0.88 23.78
C LEU A 102 0.34 0.69 22.26
N ILE A 103 -0.05 -0.47 21.74
CA ILE A 103 -0.05 -0.77 20.30
C ILE A 103 -0.93 0.22 19.53
N LYS A 104 -2.10 0.57 20.09
CA LYS A 104 -2.99 1.56 19.47
C LYS A 104 -2.36 2.95 19.42
N ILE A 105 -1.76 3.40 20.54
CA ILE A 105 -1.10 4.71 20.63
C ILE A 105 0.01 4.82 19.58
N THR A 106 0.81 3.76 19.40
CA THR A 106 1.94 3.78 18.48
C THR A 106 1.50 3.63 17.02
N ASP A 107 0.42 2.88 16.74
CA ASP A 107 -0.21 2.84 15.40
C ASP A 107 -0.74 4.23 15.01
N GLU A 108 -1.44 4.92 15.92
CA GLU A 108 -1.94 6.29 15.69
C GLU A 108 -0.80 7.28 15.43
N PHE A 109 0.28 7.21 16.21
CA PHE A 109 1.47 8.04 16.01
C PHE A 109 2.10 7.82 14.62
N SER A 110 2.12 6.58 14.15
CA SER A 110 2.73 6.21 12.86
C SER A 110 1.93 6.63 11.63
N ARG A 111 0.89 7.46 11.81
CA ARG A 111 0.01 7.92 10.73
C ARG A 111 0.06 9.44 10.60
N TRP A 112 0.53 9.94 9.47
CA TRP A 112 0.51 11.37 9.15
C TRP A 112 0.44 11.61 7.65
N GLN A 113 0.39 12.89 7.28
CA GLN A 113 0.38 13.33 5.89
C GLN A 113 1.75 13.90 5.51
N GLU A 114 2.49 13.21 4.64
CA GLU A 114 3.85 13.60 4.23
C GLU A 114 3.91 14.85 3.35
N HIS A 115 2.85 15.18 2.60
CA HIS A 115 2.75 16.42 1.85
C HIS A 115 1.28 16.80 1.66
N GLU A 116 1.02 18.08 1.38
CA GLU A 116 -0.36 18.52 1.12
C GLU A 116 -0.97 17.70 -0.04
N GLY A 117 -2.20 17.22 0.12
CA GLY A 117 -2.84 16.31 -0.84
C GLY A 117 -2.50 14.81 -0.71
N ALA A 118 -1.42 14.41 -0.01
CA ALA A 118 -1.03 13.00 0.14
C ALA A 118 -2.02 12.11 0.93
N GLY A 119 -3.01 12.73 1.58
CA GLY A 119 -3.83 12.05 2.59
C GLY A 119 -2.99 11.53 3.78
N THR A 120 -3.65 10.85 4.72
CA THR A 120 -2.96 10.22 5.86
C THR A 120 -2.43 8.87 5.44
N GLN A 121 -1.11 8.70 5.54
CA GLN A 121 -0.41 7.46 5.23
C GLN A 121 0.04 6.75 6.51
N TYR A 122 0.34 5.46 6.39
CA TYR A 122 0.88 4.66 7.47
C TYR A 122 2.38 4.46 7.25
N HIS A 123 3.18 4.70 8.29
CA HIS A 123 4.64 4.64 8.22
C HIS A 123 5.17 3.49 9.10
N PRO A 124 5.45 2.32 8.50
CA PRO A 124 5.95 1.10 9.17
C PRO A 124 7.02 1.34 10.21
N ASN A 125 8.04 2.05 9.77
CA ASN A 125 9.28 2.26 10.48
C ASN A 125 9.06 3.13 11.72
N ALA A 126 8.20 4.15 11.60
CA ALA A 126 7.81 4.97 12.72
C ALA A 126 6.99 4.17 13.74
N HIS A 127 6.16 3.22 13.29
CA HIS A 127 5.43 2.36 14.22
C HIS A 127 6.38 1.48 15.04
N VAL A 128 7.33 0.82 14.37
CA VAL A 128 8.33 -0.03 15.03
C VAL A 128 9.19 0.77 16.01
N ASP A 129 9.72 1.91 15.58
CA ASP A 129 10.56 2.77 16.41
C ASP A 129 9.79 3.32 17.62
N ALA A 130 8.54 3.76 17.42
CA ALA A 130 7.70 4.26 18.50
C ALA A 130 7.29 3.16 19.48
N LEU A 131 6.97 1.97 19.00
CA LEU A 131 6.60 0.83 19.84
C LEU A 131 7.78 0.34 20.68
N ASP A 132 8.98 0.24 20.10
CA ASP A 132 10.18 -0.11 20.86
C ASP A 132 10.45 0.90 21.97
N TRP A 133 10.45 2.20 21.64
CA TRP A 133 10.66 3.24 22.64
C TRP A 133 9.59 3.22 23.74
N ALA A 134 8.32 3.15 23.34
CA ALA A 134 7.19 3.22 24.26
C ALA A 134 7.14 2.00 25.20
N ALA A 135 7.50 0.81 24.70
CA ALA A 135 7.64 -0.39 25.52
C ALA A 135 8.70 -0.21 26.62
N GLN A 136 9.83 0.40 26.27
CA GLN A 136 10.92 0.62 27.22
C GLN A 136 10.59 1.72 28.23
N GLN A 137 9.91 2.80 27.82
CA GLN A 137 9.42 3.80 28.75
C GLN A 137 8.39 3.22 29.72
N LEU A 138 7.47 2.40 29.22
CA LEU A 138 6.48 1.74 30.05
C LEU A 138 7.15 0.89 31.13
N ARG A 139 8.17 0.10 30.77
CA ARG A 139 8.97 -0.67 31.72
C ARG A 139 9.66 0.21 32.76
N ASN A 140 10.31 1.30 32.33
CA ASN A 140 10.95 2.25 33.25
C ASN A 140 9.95 2.86 34.25
N TYR A 141 8.74 3.21 33.79
CA TYR A 141 7.67 3.70 34.65
C TYR A 141 7.21 2.65 35.66
N ILE A 142 7.03 1.40 35.22
CA ILE A 142 6.67 0.28 36.09
C ILE A 142 7.74 0.06 37.17
N ASP A 143 9.02 0.09 36.79
CA ASP A 143 10.15 -0.07 37.73
C ASP A 143 10.23 1.09 38.73
N ALA A 144 9.78 2.29 38.35
CA ALA A 144 9.63 3.44 39.23
C ALA A 144 8.33 3.41 40.09
N GLY A 145 7.51 2.37 39.98
CA GLY A 145 6.25 2.25 40.71
C GLY A 145 5.12 3.16 40.20
N ILE A 146 5.24 3.69 38.98
CA ILE A 146 4.23 4.54 38.37
C ILE A 146 3.11 3.65 37.79
N PRO A 147 1.82 3.93 38.09
CA PRO A 147 0.71 3.16 37.54
C PRO A 147 0.71 3.13 36.02
N GLN A 148 0.37 1.98 35.43
CA GLN A 148 0.44 1.77 33.98
C GLN A 148 -0.46 2.75 33.21
N GLU A 149 -1.65 3.12 33.71
CA GLU A 149 -2.51 4.08 33.02
C GLU A 149 -1.86 5.48 32.96
N VAL A 150 -1.18 5.88 34.03
CA VAL A 150 -0.45 7.16 34.11
C VAL A 150 0.74 7.13 33.15
N ALA A 151 1.49 6.02 33.13
CA ALA A 151 2.61 5.80 32.21
C ALA A 151 2.16 5.90 30.74
N LEU A 152 1.06 5.24 30.37
CA LEU A 152 0.49 5.30 29.02
C LEU A 152 0.03 6.72 28.65
N SER A 153 -0.55 7.47 29.60
CA SER A 153 -0.90 8.88 29.38
C SER A 153 0.33 9.73 29.07
N HIS A 154 1.42 9.57 29.82
CA HIS A 154 2.67 10.28 29.55
C HIS A 154 3.27 9.90 28.19
N ILE A 155 3.35 8.61 27.88
CA ILE A 155 3.82 8.11 26.57
C ILE A 155 3.01 8.70 25.43
N SER A 156 1.67 8.67 25.53
CA SER A 156 0.77 9.23 24.50
C SER A 156 0.98 10.74 24.32
N GLN A 157 1.12 11.48 25.41
CA GLN A 157 1.39 12.92 25.38
C GLN A 157 2.74 13.25 24.72
N THR A 158 3.79 12.49 25.03
CA THR A 158 5.11 12.66 24.42
C THR A 158 5.07 12.39 22.92
N LEU A 159 4.46 11.28 22.48
CA LEU A 159 4.32 10.98 21.05
C LEU A 159 3.52 12.04 20.30
N ARG A 160 2.44 12.57 20.90
CA ARG A 160 1.67 13.69 20.31
C ARG A 160 2.50 14.96 20.21
N ARG A 161 3.30 15.29 21.23
CA ARG A 161 4.20 16.46 21.19
C ARG A 161 5.22 16.33 20.07
N ILE A 162 5.85 15.15 19.94
CA ILE A 162 6.81 14.85 18.86
C ILE A 162 6.14 15.01 17.49
N GLN A 163 4.95 14.44 17.30
CA GLN A 163 4.20 14.54 16.04
C GLN A 163 3.83 15.99 15.70
N ASN A 164 3.62 16.83 16.71
CA ASN A 164 3.38 18.27 16.57
C ASN A 164 4.68 19.10 16.43
N GLY A 165 5.84 18.47 16.28
CA GLY A 165 7.13 19.16 16.12
C GLY A 165 7.64 19.86 17.39
N THR A 166 7.06 19.57 18.56
CA THR A 166 7.55 20.06 19.84
C THR A 166 8.56 19.05 20.39
N VAL A 167 9.83 19.27 20.06
CA VAL A 167 10.93 18.32 20.28
C VAL A 167 11.80 18.78 21.45
N GLU A 168 12.06 17.90 22.41
CA GLU A 168 13.09 18.08 23.42
C GLU A 168 14.42 17.43 22.97
N LYS A 169 15.54 17.96 23.46
CA LYS A 169 16.90 17.52 23.06
C LYS A 169 17.13 16.01 23.29
N ASP A 170 16.40 15.41 24.21
CA ASP A 170 16.56 14.02 24.65
C ASP A 170 15.49 13.08 24.06
N ASP A 171 14.64 13.55 23.14
CA ASP A 171 13.65 12.69 22.49
C ASP A 171 14.34 11.64 21.59
N PRO A 172 13.83 10.38 21.56
CA PRO A 172 14.43 9.27 20.80
C PRO A 172 14.40 9.50 19.29
N PHE A 173 13.42 10.26 18.83
CA PHE A 173 13.17 10.62 17.46
C PHE A 173 12.44 11.96 17.44
N TYR A 174 12.63 12.71 16.37
CA TYR A 174 12.01 14.00 16.20
C TYR A 174 11.40 14.14 14.81
N PHE A 175 10.27 14.82 14.74
CA PHE A 175 9.64 15.12 13.47
C PHE A 175 10.29 16.38 12.90
N ASN A 176 10.87 16.30 11.71
CA ASN A 176 11.23 17.50 10.95
C ASN A 176 9.95 18.01 10.28
N PRO A 177 9.34 19.12 10.76
CA PRO A 177 8.02 19.53 10.28
C PRO A 177 8.06 19.98 8.81
N ASP A 178 9.17 20.59 8.38
CA ASP A 178 9.35 21.09 7.03
C ASP A 178 9.55 19.95 6.02
N LYS A 179 10.23 18.88 6.45
CA LYS A 179 10.46 17.68 5.62
C LYS A 179 9.42 16.58 5.84
N LYS A 180 8.51 16.80 6.78
CA LYS A 180 7.46 15.86 7.22
C LYS A 180 7.97 14.43 7.43
N GLN A 181 9.18 14.35 8.01
CA GLN A 181 9.94 13.13 8.15
C GLN A 181 10.26 12.90 9.62
N LEU A 182 10.04 11.67 10.08
CA LEU A 182 10.54 11.23 11.37
C LEU A 182 12.04 10.94 11.25
N ILE A 183 12.84 11.64 12.03
CA ILE A 183 14.28 11.44 12.13
C ILE A 183 14.54 10.71 13.44
N ASN A 184 15.09 9.50 13.33
CA ASN A 184 15.63 8.79 14.48
C ASN A 184 16.94 9.48 14.89
N ASN A 185 17.12 9.80 16.17
CA ASN A 185 18.34 10.46 16.65
C ASN A 185 19.59 9.56 16.58
N GLY A 186 19.50 8.39 15.93
CA GLY A 186 20.64 7.56 15.50
C GLY A 186 21.29 6.77 16.63
N ILE A 187 20.77 6.87 17.84
CA ILE A 187 21.36 6.25 19.04
C ILE A 187 20.89 4.80 19.22
N ARG A 188 19.82 4.36 18.54
CA ARG A 188 19.24 3.04 18.74
C ARG A 188 19.20 2.16 17.48
N PRO A 189 19.81 0.97 17.50
CA PRO A 189 19.49 -0.04 16.50
C PRO A 189 18.03 -0.45 16.66
N ARG A 190 17.38 -0.75 15.53
CA ARG A 190 16.00 -1.22 15.55
C ARG A 190 15.89 -2.59 16.21
N ASN A 191 14.74 -2.79 16.85
CA ASN A 191 14.45 -4.03 17.53
C ASN A 191 14.06 -5.12 16.51
N LEU A 192 14.97 -6.06 16.28
CA LEU A 192 14.80 -7.13 15.28
C LEU A 192 13.54 -7.97 15.52
N ALA A 193 13.12 -8.18 16.77
CA ALA A 193 11.90 -8.93 17.07
C ALA A 193 10.64 -8.16 16.61
N LEU A 194 10.57 -6.86 16.88
CA LEU A 194 9.48 -6.01 16.40
C LEU A 194 9.47 -5.87 14.87
N GLU A 195 10.65 -5.76 14.24
CA GLU A 195 10.77 -5.79 12.79
C GLU A 195 10.30 -7.13 12.20
N GLN A 196 10.59 -8.25 12.85
CA GLN A 196 10.13 -9.56 12.41
C GLN A 196 8.60 -9.69 12.50
N ILE A 197 7.98 -9.23 13.60
CA ILE A 197 6.51 -9.21 13.73
C ILE A 197 5.90 -8.33 12.63
N PHE A 198 6.50 -7.16 12.38
CA PHE A 198 6.07 -6.27 11.31
C PHE A 198 6.17 -6.96 9.95
N ASN A 199 7.33 -7.52 9.61
CA ASN A 199 7.57 -8.14 8.30
C ASN A 199 6.64 -9.32 8.03
N THR A 200 6.38 -10.15 9.03
CA THR A 200 5.55 -11.36 8.89
C THR A 200 4.04 -11.10 8.91
N THR A 201 3.58 -9.92 9.35
CA THR A 201 2.14 -9.62 9.46
C THR A 201 1.68 -8.42 8.65
N ILE A 202 2.60 -7.57 8.21
CA ILE A 202 2.31 -6.35 7.47
C ILE A 202 2.87 -6.44 6.06
N ALA A 203 4.13 -6.85 5.92
CA ALA A 203 4.77 -7.01 4.62
C ALA A 203 4.42 -8.34 3.93
N ASP A 204 4.01 -9.36 4.70
CA ASP A 204 3.66 -10.70 4.21
C ASP A 204 2.27 -11.18 4.69
N PRO A 205 1.19 -10.43 4.43
CA PRO A 205 -0.16 -10.89 4.72
C PRO A 205 -0.54 -12.08 3.83
N ARG A 206 -1.46 -12.93 4.32
CA ARG A 206 -2.07 -14.00 3.51
C ARG A 206 -2.61 -13.42 2.19
N ILE A 207 -2.26 -14.02 1.06
CA ILE A 207 -2.80 -13.67 -0.25
C ILE A 207 -4.10 -14.44 -0.52
N TYR A 208 -5.02 -13.83 -1.26
CA TYR A 208 -6.27 -14.46 -1.66
C TYR A 208 -6.09 -15.24 -2.98
N ASP A 209 -6.05 -16.57 -2.88
CA ASP A 209 -5.80 -17.47 -4.02
C ASP A 209 -6.75 -17.22 -5.20
N GLU A 210 -8.01 -16.89 -4.93
CA GLU A 210 -9.01 -16.64 -5.98
C GLU A 210 -8.70 -15.41 -6.84
N ILE A 211 -8.05 -14.40 -6.26
CA ILE A 211 -7.62 -13.20 -7.00
C ILE A 211 -6.41 -13.56 -7.87
N ILE A 212 -5.47 -14.32 -7.31
CA ILE A 212 -4.27 -14.76 -8.03
C ILE A 212 -4.62 -15.64 -9.22
N GLU A 213 -5.56 -16.58 -9.05
CA GLU A 213 -6.05 -17.42 -10.13
C GLU A 213 -6.71 -16.58 -11.25
N ALA A 214 -7.56 -15.61 -10.88
CA ALA A 214 -8.19 -14.71 -11.84
C ALA A 214 -7.16 -13.86 -12.59
N MET A 215 -6.17 -13.29 -11.89
CA MET A 215 -5.07 -12.54 -12.50
C MET A 215 -4.28 -13.41 -13.48
N HIS A 216 -3.90 -14.63 -13.09
CA HIS A 216 -3.24 -15.55 -14.02
C HIS A 216 -4.09 -15.79 -15.28
N LYS A 217 -5.36 -16.17 -15.11
CA LYS A 217 -6.25 -16.50 -16.23
C LYS A 217 -6.43 -15.33 -17.20
N LEU A 218 -6.56 -14.11 -16.70
CA LEU A 218 -6.81 -12.92 -17.51
C LEU A 218 -5.53 -12.40 -18.21
N GLY A 219 -4.38 -12.50 -17.54
CA GLY A 219 -3.11 -12.04 -18.12
C GLY A 219 -2.40 -13.05 -19.02
N THR A 220 -2.75 -14.34 -18.98
CA THR A 220 -2.12 -15.39 -19.82
C THR A 220 -3.04 -15.94 -20.91
N HIS A 221 -3.87 -15.09 -21.53
CA HIS A 221 -4.88 -15.56 -22.48
C HIS A 221 -4.25 -16.37 -23.65
N PRO A 222 -4.74 -17.59 -23.95
CA PRO A 222 -4.11 -18.48 -24.94
C PRO A 222 -4.28 -18.06 -26.42
N ASN A 223 -4.99 -16.97 -26.70
CA ASN A 223 -5.34 -16.51 -28.05
C ASN A 223 -4.83 -15.08 -28.31
N ASP A 224 -3.51 -14.86 -28.33
CA ASP A 224 -2.79 -13.65 -28.82
C ASP A 224 -3.33 -12.24 -28.43
N ASP A 225 -4.28 -12.13 -27.51
CA ASP A 225 -4.93 -10.90 -27.08
C ASP A 225 -4.85 -10.76 -25.56
N PRO A 226 -3.65 -10.46 -25.02
CA PRO A 226 -3.43 -10.39 -23.58
C PRO A 226 -4.09 -9.13 -23.01
N THR A 227 -4.82 -9.28 -21.90
CA THR A 227 -5.20 -8.16 -21.04
C THR A 227 -4.00 -7.76 -20.20
N ASN A 228 -3.67 -6.47 -20.20
CA ASN A 228 -2.63 -5.95 -19.32
C ASN A 228 -3.10 -6.01 -17.86
N LEU A 229 -2.23 -6.46 -16.97
CA LEU A 229 -2.51 -6.42 -15.53
C LEU A 229 -1.60 -5.43 -14.85
N GLY A 230 -2.19 -4.66 -13.93
CA GLY A 230 -1.43 -3.82 -13.03
C GLY A 230 -1.89 -3.93 -11.59
N ILE A 231 -1.01 -3.51 -10.68
CA ILE A 231 -1.33 -3.30 -9.27
C ILE A 231 -1.33 -1.81 -9.01
N LEU A 232 -2.42 -1.25 -8.48
CA LEU A 232 -2.53 0.16 -8.13
C LEU A 232 -2.77 0.29 -6.63
N THR A 233 -1.76 0.73 -5.90
CA THR A 233 -1.78 0.79 -4.42
C THR A 233 -1.48 2.18 -3.90
N TYR A 234 -2.14 2.54 -2.80
CA TYR A 234 -1.99 3.83 -2.12
C TYR A 234 -1.22 3.68 -0.81
N GLY A 235 -0.19 4.50 -0.61
CA GLY A 235 0.59 4.54 0.62
C GLY A 235 2.04 4.92 0.39
N GLU A 236 2.89 4.70 1.40
CA GLU A 236 4.32 4.97 1.30
C GLU A 236 4.96 4.02 0.24
N PRO A 237 5.63 4.55 -0.82
CA PRO A 237 6.03 3.76 -1.97
C PRO A 237 6.97 2.60 -1.65
N ASN A 238 7.96 2.80 -0.77
CA ASN A 238 8.92 1.75 -0.44
C ASN A 238 8.22 0.56 0.22
N TYR A 239 7.35 0.86 1.16
CA TYR A 239 6.60 -0.12 1.89
C TYR A 239 5.62 -0.87 0.99
N GLN A 240 4.85 -0.14 0.17
CA GLN A 240 3.92 -0.77 -0.77
C GLN A 240 4.66 -1.65 -1.80
N PHE A 241 5.81 -1.20 -2.31
CA PHE A 241 6.62 -1.98 -3.23
C PHE A 241 7.16 -3.27 -2.58
N ARG A 242 7.59 -3.23 -1.31
CA ARG A 242 8.01 -4.44 -0.57
C ARG A 242 6.90 -5.49 -0.50
N LYS A 243 5.65 -5.09 -0.25
CA LYS A 243 4.52 -6.02 -0.22
C LYS A 243 4.31 -6.69 -1.57
N ILE A 244 4.39 -5.90 -2.64
CA ILE A 244 4.22 -6.41 -4.00
C ILE A 244 5.38 -7.35 -4.39
N LEU A 245 6.61 -7.05 -3.98
CA LEU A 245 7.74 -7.96 -4.16
C LEU A 245 7.53 -9.29 -3.41
N ARG A 246 6.91 -9.29 -2.22
CA ARG A 246 6.52 -10.54 -1.53
C ARG A 246 5.49 -11.33 -2.31
N LEU A 247 4.46 -10.67 -2.85
CA LEU A 247 3.50 -11.31 -3.74
C LEU A 247 4.19 -11.95 -4.96
N LEU A 248 5.10 -11.22 -5.63
CA LEU A 248 5.81 -11.74 -6.79
C LEU A 248 6.82 -12.84 -6.43
N GLN A 249 7.37 -12.85 -5.22
CA GLN A 249 8.19 -13.97 -4.73
C GLN A 249 7.36 -15.25 -4.58
N GLN A 250 6.13 -15.13 -4.09
CA GLN A 250 5.22 -16.27 -3.92
C GLN A 250 4.63 -16.72 -5.27
N HIS A 251 4.44 -15.78 -6.21
CA HIS A 251 3.86 -16.01 -7.53
C HIS A 251 4.71 -15.37 -8.65
N PRO A 252 5.91 -15.90 -8.93
CA PRO A 252 6.85 -15.28 -9.88
C PRO A 252 6.31 -15.20 -11.31
N ASN A 253 5.41 -16.10 -11.68
CA ASN A 253 4.80 -16.15 -13.01
C ASN A 253 3.53 -15.28 -13.13
N LEU A 254 3.15 -14.53 -12.09
CA LEU A 254 1.96 -13.68 -12.15
C LEU A 254 2.15 -12.61 -13.24
N PRO A 255 1.26 -12.47 -14.23
CA PRO A 255 1.48 -11.62 -15.40
C PRO A 255 1.22 -10.13 -15.13
N VAL A 256 1.81 -9.59 -14.07
CA VAL A 256 1.75 -8.15 -13.73
C VAL A 256 2.72 -7.38 -14.61
N SER A 257 2.18 -6.54 -15.49
CA SER A 257 2.96 -5.69 -16.40
C SER A 257 3.43 -4.40 -15.73
N GLN A 258 2.58 -3.79 -14.90
CA GLN A 258 2.89 -2.51 -14.23
C GLN A 258 2.42 -2.47 -12.78
N ILE A 259 3.18 -1.75 -11.95
CA ILE A 259 2.84 -1.45 -10.57
C ILE A 259 2.79 0.08 -10.43
N LEU A 260 1.67 0.60 -9.96
CA LEU A 260 1.41 2.00 -9.75
C LEU A 260 1.42 2.27 -8.25
N LEU A 261 2.48 2.92 -7.78
CA LEU A 261 2.70 3.29 -6.39
C LEU A 261 2.31 4.76 -6.22
N THR A 262 1.21 5.05 -5.52
CA THR A 262 0.76 6.43 -5.31
C THR A 262 0.75 6.85 -3.85
N GLN A 263 1.18 8.08 -3.61
CA GLN A 263 1.07 8.78 -2.34
C GLN A 263 -0.16 9.68 -2.26
N ILE A 264 -0.89 9.88 -3.35
CA ILE A 264 -2.12 10.71 -3.42
C ILE A 264 -3.33 9.82 -3.79
N PRO A 265 -4.58 10.31 -3.66
CA PRO A 265 -5.76 9.55 -4.09
C PRO A 265 -5.62 8.99 -5.51
N LYS A 266 -6.03 7.74 -5.73
CA LYS A 266 -5.72 6.96 -6.94
C LYS A 266 -6.20 7.63 -8.24
N GLY A 267 -7.36 8.27 -8.23
CA GLY A 267 -7.87 9.02 -9.38
C GLY A 267 -7.00 10.24 -9.72
N GLU A 268 -6.59 11.02 -8.71
CA GLU A 268 -5.67 12.15 -8.94
C GLU A 268 -4.31 11.69 -9.46
N PHE A 269 -3.81 10.54 -8.98
CA PHE A 269 -2.59 9.94 -9.51
C PHE A 269 -2.72 9.57 -10.98
N ILE A 270 -3.79 8.87 -11.35
CA ILE A 270 -4.07 8.52 -12.75
C ILE A 270 -4.12 9.76 -13.63
N LYS A 271 -4.77 10.84 -13.19
CA LYS A 271 -4.81 12.10 -13.94
C LYS A 271 -3.41 12.64 -14.21
N ARG A 272 -2.51 12.59 -13.23
CA ARG A 272 -1.11 13.00 -13.38
C ARG A 272 -0.32 12.08 -14.30
N VAL A 273 -0.58 10.77 -14.23
CA VAL A 273 -0.01 9.81 -15.18
C VAL A 273 -0.40 10.20 -16.60
N ILE A 274 -1.68 10.47 -16.86
CA ILE A 274 -2.17 10.87 -18.18
C ILE A 274 -1.55 12.17 -18.66
N ASP A 275 -1.48 13.19 -17.79
CA ASP A 275 -0.89 14.47 -18.15
C ASP A 275 0.62 14.36 -18.44
N MET A 276 1.32 13.40 -17.80
CA MET A 276 2.72 13.07 -18.09
C MET A 276 2.89 12.25 -19.37
N GLU A 277 1.95 11.35 -19.64
CA GLU A 277 2.00 10.34 -20.71
C GLU A 277 1.31 10.78 -22.00
N ALA A 278 0.67 11.96 -22.01
CA ALA A 278 -0.03 12.53 -23.15
C ALA A 278 0.89 12.63 -24.39
N GLY A 279 0.86 11.61 -25.25
CA GLY A 279 1.62 11.54 -26.50
C GLY A 279 2.47 10.28 -26.69
N GLU A 280 2.64 9.44 -25.67
CA GLU A 280 3.39 8.18 -25.77
C GLU A 280 2.43 7.01 -26.09
N SER A 281 2.48 6.49 -27.31
CA SER A 281 1.70 5.33 -27.74
C SER A 281 2.21 4.06 -27.05
N GLY A 282 1.35 3.35 -26.30
CA GLY A 282 1.73 2.09 -25.61
C GLY A 282 1.46 2.03 -24.10
N GLN A 283 0.87 3.07 -23.50
CA GLN A 283 0.67 3.17 -22.05
C GLN A 283 -0.78 2.94 -21.62
N LEU A 284 -0.99 2.78 -20.30
CA LEU A 284 -2.29 2.53 -19.63
C LEU A 284 -3.42 3.47 -20.06
N PHE A 285 -3.10 4.67 -20.55
CA PHE A 285 -4.07 5.66 -21.00
C PHE A 285 -3.78 6.20 -22.41
N GLY A 286 -3.28 5.35 -23.29
CA GLY A 286 -3.02 5.69 -24.69
C GLY A 286 -4.26 6.19 -25.48
N PRO A 287 -4.06 6.70 -26.71
CA PRO A 287 -5.15 7.24 -27.54
C PRO A 287 -6.04 6.15 -28.15
N ASP A 288 -5.55 4.92 -28.25
CA ASP A 288 -6.28 3.78 -28.82
C ASP A 288 -7.45 3.40 -27.91
N PRO A 289 -8.67 3.14 -28.43
CA PRO A 289 -9.80 2.72 -27.61
C PRO A 289 -9.55 1.42 -26.87
N HIS A 290 -9.71 1.42 -25.55
CA HIS A 290 -9.58 0.23 -24.71
C HIS A 290 -10.33 0.42 -23.38
N THR A 291 -10.49 -0.65 -22.62
CA THR A 291 -11.16 -0.66 -21.32
C THR A 291 -10.15 -0.74 -20.18
N VAL A 292 -10.36 0.01 -19.11
CA VAL A 292 -9.60 -0.09 -17.87
C VAL A 292 -10.56 -0.47 -16.75
N ILE A 293 -10.42 -1.67 -16.20
CA ILE A 293 -11.19 -2.12 -15.04
C ILE A 293 -10.35 -1.89 -13.78
N LEU A 294 -10.92 -1.16 -12.82
CA LEU A 294 -10.30 -0.85 -11.54
C LEU A 294 -10.98 -1.68 -10.45
N VAL A 295 -10.22 -2.51 -9.75
CA VAL A 295 -10.71 -3.39 -8.69
C VAL A 295 -10.17 -2.92 -7.33
N ASP A 296 -11.06 -2.51 -6.43
CA ASP A 296 -10.67 -1.95 -5.12
C ASP A 296 -11.75 -2.25 -4.06
N ASP A 297 -11.34 -2.40 -2.80
CA ASP A 297 -12.24 -2.62 -1.67
C ASP A 297 -12.75 -1.29 -1.07
N ASP A 298 -12.02 -0.18 -1.31
CA ASP A 298 -12.36 1.15 -0.83
C ASP A 298 -13.34 1.86 -1.78
N PRO A 299 -14.63 2.03 -1.39
CA PRO A 299 -15.58 2.79 -2.21
C PRO A 299 -15.14 4.24 -2.44
N LYS A 300 -14.38 4.85 -1.51
CA LYS A 300 -13.90 6.23 -1.69
C LYS A 300 -12.88 6.34 -2.81
N GLN A 301 -12.01 5.35 -2.96
CA GLN A 301 -11.05 5.32 -4.07
C GLN A 301 -11.78 5.08 -5.39
N LEU A 302 -12.73 4.13 -5.42
CA LEU A 302 -13.56 3.90 -6.62
C LEU A 302 -14.34 5.15 -7.05
N ASP A 303 -14.97 5.87 -6.12
CA ASP A 303 -15.67 7.13 -6.39
C ASP A 303 -14.75 8.24 -6.92
N ASN A 304 -13.51 8.31 -6.42
CA ASN A 304 -12.51 9.25 -6.91
C ASN A 304 -12.09 8.90 -8.35
N MET A 305 -11.93 7.61 -8.64
CA MET A 305 -11.60 7.11 -9.98
C MET A 305 -12.75 7.32 -10.98
N VAL A 306 -14.02 7.09 -10.59
CA VAL A 306 -15.18 7.38 -11.45
C VAL A 306 -15.32 8.86 -11.76
N ARG A 307 -15.09 9.74 -10.78
CA ARG A 307 -15.12 11.19 -11.02
C ARG A 307 -14.06 11.61 -12.04
N MET A 308 -12.84 11.13 -11.84
CA MET A 308 -11.73 11.39 -12.75
C MET A 308 -11.99 10.84 -14.15
N ALA A 309 -12.56 9.62 -14.28
CA ALA A 309 -12.91 9.03 -15.57
C ALA A 309 -13.81 9.95 -16.42
N LYS A 310 -14.83 10.55 -15.81
CA LYS A 310 -15.72 11.48 -16.50
C LYS A 310 -15.01 12.72 -17.00
N ASP A 311 -14.07 13.24 -16.22
CA ASP A 311 -13.25 14.39 -16.60
C ASP A 311 -12.33 14.05 -17.79
N LEU A 312 -11.79 12.83 -17.82
CA LEU A 312 -10.96 12.35 -18.93
C LEU A 312 -11.74 12.14 -20.21
N GLU A 313 -12.89 11.48 -20.12
CA GLU A 313 -13.80 11.24 -21.26
C GLU A 313 -14.26 12.57 -21.87
N ALA A 314 -14.60 13.55 -21.03
CA ALA A 314 -14.98 14.89 -21.48
C ALA A 314 -13.80 15.65 -22.13
N GLY A 315 -12.57 15.38 -21.68
CA GLY A 315 -11.35 16.03 -22.18
C GLY A 315 -10.80 15.44 -23.48
N GLY A 316 -11.25 14.24 -23.91
CA GLY A 316 -10.79 13.58 -25.13
C GLY A 316 -9.30 13.26 -25.16
N LYS A 317 -8.65 13.15 -23.98
CA LYS A 317 -7.19 12.96 -23.86
C LYS A 317 -6.74 11.51 -24.02
N THR A 318 -7.65 10.54 -23.89
CA THR A 318 -7.35 9.10 -23.87
C THR A 318 -8.46 8.31 -24.56
N GLY A 319 -8.13 7.14 -25.10
CA GLY A 319 -9.08 6.14 -25.59
C GLY A 319 -9.63 5.23 -24.48
N ALA A 320 -9.15 5.38 -23.24
CA ALA A 320 -9.54 4.55 -22.11
C ALA A 320 -11.00 4.79 -21.68
N ARG A 321 -11.75 3.69 -21.52
CA ARG A 321 -13.05 3.65 -20.84
C ARG A 321 -12.88 3.02 -19.48
N ILE A 322 -13.16 3.77 -18.42
CA ILE A 322 -12.90 3.31 -17.06
C ILE A 322 -14.15 2.65 -16.48
N GLN A 323 -13.99 1.41 -16.03
CA GLN A 323 -14.97 0.68 -15.24
C GLN A 323 -14.43 0.44 -13.84
N THR A 324 -15.33 0.33 -12.87
CA THR A 324 -14.97 0.11 -11.47
C THR A 324 -15.69 -1.11 -10.93
N LEU A 325 -14.96 -1.92 -10.19
CA LEU A 325 -15.42 -3.16 -9.58
C LEU A 325 -15.06 -3.14 -8.10
N ARG A 326 -16.06 -3.19 -7.25
CA ARG A 326 -15.85 -3.24 -5.80
C ARG A 326 -15.59 -4.67 -5.35
N SER A 327 -14.44 -4.92 -4.73
CA SER A 327 -14.20 -6.14 -3.97
C SER A 327 -14.86 -6.03 -2.60
N VAL A 328 -15.71 -6.99 -2.26
CA VAL A 328 -16.40 -7.03 -0.97
C VAL A 328 -15.96 -8.27 -0.21
N ARG A 329 -15.43 -8.02 1.00
CA ARG A 329 -15.11 -9.03 2.01
C ARG A 329 -15.74 -8.63 3.33
N THR A 330 -16.83 -9.27 3.71
CA THR A 330 -17.71 -9.01 4.86
C THR A 330 -16.99 -9.00 6.20
N HIS A 331 -15.87 -9.73 6.34
CA HIS A 331 -15.03 -9.67 7.54
C HIS A 331 -14.23 -8.37 7.67
N THR A 332 -14.10 -7.59 6.59
CA THR A 332 -13.46 -6.27 6.63
C THR A 332 -14.48 -5.21 7.03
N LYS A 333 -14.01 -4.13 7.69
CA LYS A 333 -14.88 -2.99 8.05
C LYS A 333 -15.61 -2.41 6.83
N ARG A 334 -14.98 -2.44 5.65
CA ARG A 334 -15.53 -1.91 4.40
C ARG A 334 -16.58 -2.85 3.80
N GLY A 335 -16.36 -4.16 3.83
CA GLY A 335 -17.34 -5.13 3.35
C GLY A 335 -18.58 -5.28 4.23
N ALA A 336 -18.49 -4.97 5.53
CA ALA A 336 -19.67 -4.92 6.41
C ALA A 336 -20.65 -3.77 6.08
N ALA A 337 -20.20 -2.76 5.32
CA ALA A 337 -21.00 -1.58 4.94
C ALA A 337 -21.75 -1.74 3.59
N THR A 338 -22.04 -2.97 3.16
CA THR A 338 -22.65 -3.32 1.85
C THR A 338 -24.10 -2.90 1.66
N GLY A 339 -24.76 -2.36 2.68
CA GLY A 339 -26.14 -1.89 2.62
C GLY A 339 -26.33 -0.43 2.17
N ASP A 340 -25.28 0.26 1.73
CA ASP A 340 -25.40 1.66 1.30
C ASP A 340 -25.92 1.77 -0.15
N PRO A 341 -27.16 2.25 -0.38
CA PRO A 341 -27.74 2.37 -1.72
C PRO A 341 -27.06 3.43 -2.59
N THR A 342 -26.07 4.18 -2.07
CA THR A 342 -25.31 5.17 -2.83
C THR A 342 -24.13 4.58 -3.63
N ILE A 343 -23.81 3.30 -3.43
CA ILE A 343 -22.69 2.62 -4.12
C ILE A 343 -23.04 2.43 -5.59
N ARG A 344 -22.35 3.16 -6.48
CA ARG A 344 -22.58 3.16 -7.94
C ARG A 344 -21.79 2.10 -8.72
N HIS A 345 -21.14 1.17 -8.02
CA HIS A 345 -20.18 0.24 -8.60
C HIS A 345 -20.76 -1.17 -8.67
N THR A 346 -20.42 -1.90 -9.74
CA THR A 346 -20.57 -3.36 -9.74
C THR A 346 -19.75 -3.91 -8.57
N ALA A 347 -20.32 -4.81 -7.78
CA ALA A 347 -19.65 -5.37 -6.62
C ALA A 347 -19.57 -6.90 -6.74
N ILE A 348 -18.44 -7.47 -6.31
CA ILE A 348 -18.26 -8.91 -6.14
C ILE A 348 -18.05 -9.18 -4.67
N ASN A 349 -18.94 -9.97 -4.09
CA ASN A 349 -18.80 -10.47 -2.73
C ASN A 349 -18.01 -11.77 -2.75
N PHE A 350 -16.80 -11.75 -2.21
CA PHE A 350 -15.91 -12.92 -2.16
C PHE A 350 -16.27 -13.91 -1.04
N ASP A 351 -17.20 -13.55 -0.15
CA ASP A 351 -17.63 -14.43 0.95
C ASP A 351 -18.94 -15.18 0.67
N SER A 352 -19.54 -14.99 -0.52
CA SER A 352 -20.74 -15.73 -0.91
C SER A 352 -20.37 -17.12 -1.42
N PRO A 353 -21.03 -18.20 -0.98
CA PRO A 353 -20.80 -19.56 -1.49
C PRO A 353 -21.03 -19.70 -3.00
N ALA A 354 -21.77 -18.78 -3.62
CA ALA A 354 -22.06 -18.78 -5.06
C ALA A 354 -20.95 -18.11 -5.91
N THR A 355 -20.00 -17.42 -5.29
CA THR A 355 -18.81 -16.83 -5.93
C THR A 355 -17.64 -17.81 -5.78
N GLU A 356 -17.83 -19.03 -6.28
CA GLU A 356 -16.71 -19.93 -6.55
C GLU A 356 -15.80 -19.29 -7.61
N ARG A 357 -14.51 -19.65 -7.56
CA ARG A 357 -13.34 -19.01 -8.20
C ARG A 357 -13.50 -18.58 -9.67
N GLU A 358 -14.42 -19.20 -10.42
CA GLU A 358 -14.72 -18.84 -11.81
C GLU A 358 -15.48 -17.52 -11.97
N ALA A 359 -16.17 -17.04 -10.93
CA ALA A 359 -17.04 -15.87 -10.99
C ALA A 359 -16.27 -14.56 -11.23
N LEU A 360 -15.11 -14.34 -10.59
CA LEU A 360 -14.35 -13.09 -10.78
C LEU A 360 -13.84 -12.98 -12.22
N ALA A 361 -13.16 -14.02 -12.71
CA ALA A 361 -12.69 -14.04 -14.09
C ALA A 361 -13.85 -13.91 -15.07
N SER A 362 -14.97 -14.61 -14.85
CA SER A 362 -16.15 -14.50 -15.70
C SER A 362 -16.75 -13.10 -15.69
N VAL A 363 -16.85 -12.45 -14.52
CA VAL A 363 -17.37 -11.08 -14.42
C VAL A 363 -16.43 -10.12 -15.13
N LEU A 364 -15.12 -10.23 -14.90
CA LEU A 364 -14.12 -9.39 -15.57
C LEU A 364 -14.16 -9.60 -17.09
N THR A 365 -14.18 -10.83 -17.59
CA THR A 365 -14.34 -11.13 -19.02
C THR A 365 -15.64 -10.54 -19.58
N THR A 366 -16.74 -10.60 -18.83
CA THR A 366 -18.03 -10.00 -19.24
C THR A 366 -17.92 -8.47 -19.33
N LEU A 367 -17.28 -7.83 -18.35
CA LEU A 367 -17.08 -6.38 -18.35
C LEU A 367 -16.20 -5.92 -19.53
N LEU A 368 -15.19 -6.71 -19.89
CA LEU A 368 -14.37 -6.48 -21.08
C LEU A 368 -15.17 -6.67 -22.37
N SER A 369 -16.00 -7.71 -22.47
CA SER A 369 -16.75 -8.01 -23.71
C SER A 369 -17.88 -7.03 -24.06
N HIS A 370 -18.38 -6.25 -23.09
CA HIS A 370 -19.45 -5.26 -23.32
C HIS A 370 -18.93 -3.89 -23.74
N SER A 371 -17.61 -3.76 -23.96
CA SER A 371 -16.95 -2.47 -24.19
C SER A 371 -16.60 -2.21 -25.67
N THR A 372 -16.81 -3.18 -26.55
CA THR A 372 -16.78 -3.04 -28.01
C THR A 372 -18.13 -2.56 -28.55
#